data_AF-T1B0T2-F1
#
_entry.id   AF-T1B0T2-F1
#
_cell.length_a   1.000
_cell.length_b   1.000
_cell.length_c   1.000
_cell.angle_alpha   90.00
_cell.angle_beta   90.00
_cell.angle_gamma   90.00
#
_symmetry.space_group_name_H-M   'P 1'
#
loop_
_entity.id
_entity.type
_entity.pdbx_description
1 polymer ?
#
loop_
_entity_poly.entity_id
_entity_poly.type
_entity_poly.pdbx_seq_one_letter_code
_entity_poly.pdbx_strand_id
1 'polypeptide(L)'
;WILRQGLQDTERRSLAQNAIEGLSAGLGRASDDSVFLRSYSTLVLCAIVERDLIHPFLRSVEYRRILSSALRLLDREKDLRGFVPGKGWAHTLAHLADLFDSLVKSPHLQDQDLQRILKSIAKRLLRPTSTVLGYGEPVRLAKAVITLLNREIVPIPYINSWIDSLSQSSKGRRWSEVDDNPGDVRARTNVTLFLSALVILTRVKGAHKSKARAAQFALKALRQISEG
;
A
#
# COMPACT_ATOMS: atom_id res chain seq x y z
N TRP A 1 -5.05 -6.29 21.78
CA TRP A 1 -4.91 -5.56 23.05
C TRP A 1 -4.77 -4.05 22.86
N ILE A 2 -4.06 -3.57 21.82
CA ILE A 2 -3.88 -2.13 21.52
C ILE A 2 -5.20 -1.37 21.35
N LEU A 3 -6.23 -2.05 20.81
CA LEU A 3 -7.57 -1.49 20.62
C LEU A 3 -8.43 -1.49 21.90
N ARG A 4 -7.98 -2.13 22.99
CA ARG A 4 -8.67 -2.12 24.30
C ARG A 4 -8.03 -1.05 25.20
N GLN A 5 -8.79 -0.50 26.16
CA GLN A 5 -8.43 0.68 26.96
C GLN A 5 -7.23 0.51 27.94
N GLY A 6 -6.41 -0.53 27.81
CA GLY A 6 -5.39 -0.88 28.81
C GLY A 6 -4.06 -0.13 28.75
N LEU A 7 -3.80 0.68 27.72
CA LEU A 7 -2.54 1.44 27.58
C LEU A 7 -2.78 2.95 27.68
N GLN A 8 -1.85 3.68 28.29
CA GLN A 8 -1.78 5.14 28.29
C GLN A 8 -1.19 5.65 26.96
N ASP A 9 -1.43 6.92 26.63
CA ASP A 9 -0.95 7.50 25.37
C ASP A 9 0.57 7.56 25.26
N THR A 10 1.28 7.72 26.38
CA THR A 10 2.73 7.64 26.45
C THR A 10 3.22 6.24 26.07
N GLU A 11 2.61 5.20 26.61
CA GLU A 11 2.91 3.80 26.30
C GLU A 11 2.59 3.46 24.84
N ARG A 12 1.48 3.98 24.30
CA ARG A 12 1.14 3.84 22.87
C ARG A 12 2.20 4.47 21.96
N ARG A 13 2.71 5.65 22.32
CA ARG A 13 3.78 6.32 21.55
C ARG A 13 5.10 5.56 21.64
N SER A 14 5.47 5.05 22.81
CA SER A 14 6.64 4.19 22.99
C SER A 14 6.51 2.90 22.17
N LEU A 15 5.33 2.29 22.14
CA LEU A 15 5.07 1.11 21.31
C LEU A 15 5.16 1.43 19.81
N ALA A 16 4.66 2.60 19.37
CA ALA A 16 4.82 3.05 18.00
C ALA A 16 6.30 3.23 17.63
N GLN A 17 7.11 3.78 18.54
CA GLN A 17 8.54 3.95 18.35
C GLN A 17 9.26 2.60 18.17
N ASN A 18 8.98 1.63 19.05
CA ASN A 18 9.54 0.29 18.95
C ASN A 18 9.11 -0.40 17.64
N ALA A 19 7.86 -0.24 17.24
CA ALA A 19 7.36 -0.80 16.00
C ALA A 19 8.01 -0.15 14.76
N ILE A 20 8.28 1.16 14.78
CA ILE A 20 9.04 1.84 13.72
C ILE A 20 10.44 1.23 13.56
N GLU A 21 11.12 0.92 14.67
CA GLU A 21 12.44 0.26 14.64
C GLU A 21 12.33 -1.15 14.05
N GLY A 22 11.30 -1.90 14.45
CA GLY A 22 10.99 -3.23 13.93
C GLY A 22 10.80 -3.28 12.41
N LEU A 23 10.34 -2.20 11.77
CA LEU A 23 10.24 -2.12 10.30
C LEU A 23 11.59 -2.24 9.58
N SER A 24 12.70 -1.98 10.26
CA SER A 24 14.06 -2.03 9.67
C SER A 24 14.76 -3.37 9.88
N ALA A 25 14.22 -4.26 10.71
CA ALA A 25 14.86 -5.53 11.05
C ALA A 25 15.09 -6.39 9.80
N GLY A 26 16.34 -6.64 9.42
CA GLY A 26 16.70 -7.43 8.23
C GLY A 26 16.16 -6.88 6.89
N LEU A 27 15.81 -5.60 6.83
CA LEU A 27 15.21 -4.99 5.64
C LEU A 27 16.11 -5.15 4.40
N GLY A 28 15.52 -5.60 3.30
CA GLY A 28 16.22 -5.85 2.04
C GLY A 28 16.80 -7.26 1.91
N ARG A 29 16.70 -8.09 2.96
CA ARG A 29 16.88 -9.54 2.89
C ARG A 29 15.57 -10.20 2.44
N ALA A 30 15.68 -11.43 1.93
CA ALA A 30 14.56 -12.27 1.56
C ALA A 30 14.76 -13.66 2.17
N SER A 31 13.66 -14.36 2.45
CA SER A 31 13.65 -15.78 2.86
C SER A 31 14.16 -16.08 4.27
N ASP A 32 14.39 -15.08 5.13
CA ASP A 32 14.69 -15.25 6.55
C ASP A 32 13.49 -14.88 7.46
N ASP A 33 13.61 -15.09 8.76
CA ASP A 33 12.50 -14.85 9.72
C ASP A 33 12.37 -13.39 10.16
N SER A 34 13.30 -12.51 9.74
CA SER A 34 13.19 -11.09 10.06
C SER A 34 11.96 -10.44 9.42
N VAL A 35 11.39 -11.06 8.38
CA VAL A 35 10.13 -10.63 7.76
C VAL A 35 8.98 -10.58 8.75
N PHE A 36 8.90 -11.52 9.71
CA PHE A 36 7.82 -11.56 10.67
C PHE A 36 7.88 -10.35 11.60
N LEU A 37 9.07 -9.97 12.06
CA LEU A 37 9.22 -8.77 12.89
C LEU A 37 8.80 -7.50 12.13
N ARG A 38 9.23 -7.33 10.87
CA ARG A 38 8.81 -6.17 10.06
C ARG A 38 7.30 -6.14 9.83
N SER A 39 6.74 -7.30 9.48
CA SER A 39 5.32 -7.44 9.18
C SER A 39 4.43 -7.15 10.39
N TYR A 40 4.70 -7.79 11.53
CA TYR A 40 3.87 -7.60 12.72
C TYR A 40 4.11 -6.25 13.38
N SER A 41 5.29 -5.65 13.23
CA SER A 41 5.51 -4.24 13.59
C SER A 41 4.64 -3.31 12.73
N THR A 42 4.48 -3.61 11.44
CA THR A 42 3.56 -2.86 10.56
C THR A 42 2.12 -2.99 11.03
N LEU A 43 1.69 -4.19 11.41
CA LEU A 43 0.35 -4.44 11.95
C LEU A 43 0.11 -3.70 13.28
N VAL A 44 1.11 -3.67 14.17
CA VAL A 44 1.06 -2.90 15.41
C VAL A 44 0.88 -1.41 15.12
N LEU A 45 1.64 -0.85 14.17
CA LEU A 45 1.47 0.54 13.74
C LEU A 45 0.08 0.80 13.17
N CYS A 46 -0.48 -0.14 12.40
CA CYS A 46 -1.84 -0.03 11.89
C CYS A 46 -2.84 0.11 13.04
N ALA A 47 -2.76 -0.77 14.05
CA ALA A 47 -3.66 -0.72 15.21
C ALA A 47 -3.49 0.56 16.05
N ILE A 48 -2.28 1.11 16.14
CA ILE A 48 -2.00 2.38 16.83
C ILE A 48 -2.64 3.54 16.08
N VAL A 49 -2.47 3.61 14.75
CA VAL A 49 -3.11 4.65 13.92
C VAL A 49 -4.63 4.52 13.96
N GLU A 50 -5.18 3.32 13.89
CA GLU A 50 -6.62 3.09 14.02
C GLU A 50 -7.16 3.54 15.38
N ARG A 51 -6.42 3.29 16.47
CA ARG A 51 -6.78 3.78 17.80
C ARG A 51 -6.77 5.31 17.85
N ASP A 52 -5.76 5.93 17.25
CA ASP A 52 -5.62 7.38 17.18
C ASP A 52 -6.78 8.05 16.42
N LEU A 53 -7.26 7.43 15.33
CA LEU A 53 -8.42 7.93 14.59
C LEU A 53 -9.71 7.97 15.43
N ILE A 54 -9.82 7.15 16.49
CA ILE A 54 -10.97 7.12 17.40
C ILE A 54 -10.73 8.05 18.59
N HIS A 55 -9.53 8.02 19.17
CA HIS A 55 -9.13 8.88 20.29
C HIS A 55 -7.76 9.49 19.97
N PRO A 56 -7.69 10.72 19.47
CA PRO A 56 -6.44 11.32 19.01
C PRO A 56 -5.41 11.50 20.13
N PHE A 57 -4.19 11.04 19.89
CA PHE A 57 -3.01 11.21 20.74
C PHE A 57 -1.72 11.41 19.94
N LEU A 58 -1.63 10.91 18.71
CA LEU A 58 -0.47 11.11 17.83
C LEU A 58 -0.43 12.54 17.31
N ARG A 59 0.79 13.09 17.25
CA ARG A 59 1.08 14.39 16.66
C ARG A 59 1.35 14.24 15.16
N SER A 60 1.22 15.35 14.43
CA SER A 60 1.53 15.38 12.98
C SER A 60 2.96 14.90 12.66
N VAL A 61 3.95 15.19 13.51
CA VAL A 61 5.33 14.70 13.35
C VAL A 61 5.42 13.17 13.50
N GLU A 62 4.63 12.57 14.38
CA GLU A 62 4.59 11.12 14.61
C GLU A 62 3.93 10.42 13.41
N TYR A 63 2.84 10.98 12.87
CA TYR A 63 2.23 10.52 11.61
C TYR A 63 3.23 10.53 10.45
N ARG A 64 3.95 11.64 10.24
CA ARG A 64 4.94 11.74 9.16
C ARG A 64 6.10 10.76 9.33
N ARG A 65 6.49 10.46 10.57
CA ARG A 65 7.51 9.45 10.88
C ARG A 65 7.03 8.04 10.55
N ILE A 66 5.81 7.68 10.96
CA ILE A 66 5.17 6.40 10.62
C ILE A 66 5.08 6.25 9.10
N LEU A 67 4.55 7.27 8.42
CA LEU A 67 4.43 7.27 6.96
C LEU A 67 5.80 7.08 6.28
N SER A 68 6.81 7.85 6.66
CA SER A 68 8.14 7.77 6.03
C SER A 68 8.79 6.39 6.24
N SER A 69 8.63 5.79 7.42
CA SER A 69 9.12 4.44 7.69
C SER A 69 8.35 3.38 6.90
N ALA A 70 7.03 3.50 6.78
CA ALA A 70 6.20 2.60 5.98
C ALA A 70 6.54 2.69 4.48
N LEU A 71 6.74 3.90 3.94
CA LEU A 71 7.17 4.10 2.56
C LEU A 71 8.57 3.52 2.30
N ARG A 72 9.51 3.66 3.26
CA ARG A 72 10.84 3.04 3.17
C ARG A 72 10.74 1.51 3.16
N LEU A 73 9.91 0.93 4.02
CA LEU A 73 9.66 -0.52 4.03
C LEU A 73 9.05 -0.96 2.69
N LEU A 74 8.00 -0.28 2.22
CA LEU A 74 7.38 -0.53 0.92
C LEU A 74 8.37 -0.37 -0.25
N ASP A 75 9.40 0.45 -0.16
CA ASP A 75 10.40 0.57 -1.21
C ASP A 75 11.46 -0.53 -1.15
N ARG A 76 11.89 -0.92 0.06
CA ARG A 76 13.07 -1.79 0.25
C ARG A 76 12.75 -3.25 0.50
N GLU A 77 11.50 -3.59 0.83
CA GLU A 77 11.09 -4.97 1.11
C GLU A 77 11.33 -5.86 -0.10
N LYS A 78 12.01 -6.99 0.10
CA LYS A 78 12.22 -8.01 -0.94
C LYS A 78 11.44 -9.29 -0.64
N ASP A 79 11.05 -9.49 0.61
CA ASP A 79 10.25 -10.64 1.02
C ASP A 79 8.76 -10.39 0.78
N LEU A 80 8.22 -11.10 -0.20
CA LEU A 80 6.82 -11.00 -0.62
C LEU A 80 6.04 -12.26 -0.29
N ARG A 81 6.55 -13.10 0.62
CA ARG A 81 5.86 -14.32 1.04
C ARG A 81 4.56 -13.96 1.77
N GLY A 82 3.50 -14.70 1.45
CA GLY A 82 2.27 -14.72 2.23
C GLY A 82 2.39 -15.73 3.35
N PHE A 83 1.86 -16.94 3.16
CA PHE A 83 1.94 -18.01 4.14
C PHE A 83 3.26 -18.78 4.04
N VAL A 84 3.89 -19.02 5.19
CA VAL A 84 5.09 -19.86 5.34
C VAL A 84 4.73 -21.09 6.18
N PRO A 85 4.78 -22.31 5.62
CA PRO A 85 4.48 -23.54 6.36
C PRO A 85 5.27 -23.64 7.67
N GLY A 86 4.59 -23.99 8.76
CA GLY A 86 5.17 -24.10 10.10
C GLY A 86 5.47 -22.79 10.82
N LYS A 87 5.40 -21.62 10.14
CA LYS A 87 5.67 -20.30 10.74
C LYS A 87 4.47 -19.35 10.71
N GLY A 88 3.55 -19.53 9.75
CA GLY A 88 2.37 -18.69 9.60
C GLY A 88 2.55 -17.58 8.57
N TRP A 89 1.84 -16.47 8.75
CA TRP A 89 1.74 -15.41 7.76
C TRP A 89 2.89 -14.40 7.86
N ALA A 90 3.74 -14.34 6.84
CA ALA A 90 4.75 -13.29 6.69
C ALA A 90 4.07 -11.97 6.29
N HIS A 91 3.41 -11.87 5.13
CA HIS A 91 2.36 -10.87 4.84
C HIS A 91 2.69 -9.37 5.00
N THR A 92 3.96 -8.97 4.94
CA THR A 92 4.37 -7.56 5.15
C THR A 92 3.61 -6.58 4.25
N LEU A 93 3.41 -6.90 2.97
CA LEU A 93 2.71 -6.01 2.04
C LEU A 93 1.21 -5.88 2.34
N ALA A 94 0.57 -6.93 2.86
CA ALA A 94 -0.81 -6.88 3.31
C ALA A 94 -0.97 -5.91 4.49
N HIS A 95 -0.11 -6.04 5.51
CA HIS A 95 -0.13 -5.14 6.66
C HIS A 95 0.24 -3.69 6.29
N LEU A 96 1.15 -3.49 5.33
CA LEU A 96 1.43 -2.15 4.79
C LEU A 96 0.21 -1.53 4.12
N ALA A 97 -0.55 -2.32 3.35
CA ALA A 97 -1.76 -1.85 2.69
C ALA A 97 -2.82 -1.43 3.72
N ASP A 98 -3.00 -2.21 4.79
CA ASP A 98 -3.92 -1.86 5.89
C ASP A 98 -3.44 -0.60 6.63
N LEU A 99 -2.14 -0.48 6.91
CA LEU A 99 -1.56 0.71 7.53
C LEU A 99 -1.77 1.96 6.65
N PHE A 100 -1.59 1.87 5.32
CA PHE A 100 -1.88 2.97 4.43
C PHE A 100 -3.37 3.33 4.43
N ASP A 101 -4.28 2.36 4.40
CA ASP A 101 -5.73 2.61 4.51
C ASP A 101 -6.09 3.40 5.79
N SER A 102 -5.40 3.13 6.89
CA SER A 102 -5.60 3.85 8.15
C SER A 102 -4.91 5.22 8.16
N LEU A 103 -3.67 5.33 7.68
CA LEU A 103 -2.94 6.61 7.61
C LEU A 103 -3.68 7.67 6.78
N VAL A 104 -4.22 7.31 5.61
CA VAL A 104 -4.85 8.27 4.70
C VAL A 104 -6.16 8.86 5.22
N LYS A 105 -6.74 8.28 6.29
CA LYS A 105 -7.94 8.82 6.96
C LYS A 105 -7.60 10.03 7.82
N SER A 106 -6.37 10.14 8.31
CA SER A 106 -5.96 11.19 9.24
C SER A 106 -5.90 12.58 8.58
N PRO A 107 -6.38 13.64 9.25
CA PRO A 107 -6.21 15.01 8.78
C PRO A 107 -4.75 15.50 8.84
N HIS A 108 -3.84 14.75 9.48
CA HIS A 108 -2.43 15.11 9.53
C HIS A 108 -1.69 14.89 8.21
N LEU A 109 -2.22 14.06 7.30
CA LEU A 109 -1.64 13.83 5.98
C LEU A 109 -2.31 14.73 4.95
N GLN A 110 -1.48 15.47 4.22
CA GLN A 110 -1.91 16.45 3.21
C GLN A 110 -1.63 15.93 1.80
N ASP A 111 -1.94 16.74 0.79
CA ASP A 111 -1.87 16.37 -0.63
C ASP A 111 -0.55 15.70 -1.02
N GLN A 112 0.60 16.27 -0.63
CA GLN A 112 1.93 15.76 -0.95
C GLN A 112 2.19 14.40 -0.30
N ASP A 113 1.70 14.17 0.92
CA ASP A 113 1.83 12.88 1.60
C ASP A 113 1.01 11.80 0.90
N LEU A 114 -0.22 12.13 0.48
CA LEU A 114 -1.08 11.21 -0.27
C LEU A 114 -0.47 10.89 -1.65
N GLN A 115 0.09 11.88 -2.34
CA GLN A 115 0.81 11.67 -3.61
C GLN A 115 2.04 10.75 -3.42
N ARG A 116 2.79 10.89 -2.31
CA ARG A 116 3.92 9.99 -1.97
C ARG A 116 3.46 8.54 -1.80
N ILE A 117 2.30 8.31 -1.19
CA ILE A 117 1.69 6.98 -1.06
C ILE A 117 1.36 6.41 -2.43
N LEU A 118 0.60 7.15 -3.26
CA LEU A 118 0.24 6.74 -4.62
C LEU A 118 1.48 6.36 -5.45
N LYS A 119 2.48 7.25 -5.49
CA LYS A 119 3.74 7.01 -6.21
C LYS A 119 4.45 5.74 -5.73
N SER A 120 4.46 5.48 -4.43
CA SER A 120 5.16 4.32 -3.86
C SER A 120 4.39 3.01 -4.10
N ILE A 121 3.06 3.05 -4.09
CA ILE A 121 2.21 1.91 -4.49
C ILE A 121 2.47 1.56 -5.96
N ALA A 122 2.45 2.55 -6.87
CA ALA A 122 2.77 2.31 -8.28
C ALA A 122 4.17 1.72 -8.46
N LYS A 123 5.19 2.30 -7.82
CA LYS A 123 6.56 1.79 -7.85
C LYS A 123 6.66 0.33 -7.39
N ARG A 124 5.89 -0.06 -6.36
CA ARG A 124 5.86 -1.45 -5.86
C ARG A 124 5.18 -2.39 -6.85
N LEU A 125 4.03 -2.01 -7.40
CA LEU A 125 3.28 -2.84 -8.35
C LEU A 125 4.03 -3.05 -9.68
N LEU A 126 4.69 -2.01 -10.18
CA LEU A 126 5.45 -2.04 -11.43
C LEU A 126 6.79 -2.78 -11.35
N ARG A 127 7.30 -3.02 -10.13
CA ARG A 127 8.61 -3.64 -9.93
C ARG A 127 8.56 -5.13 -10.31
N PRO A 128 9.51 -5.63 -11.13
CA PRO A 128 9.66 -7.06 -11.37
C PRO A 128 9.80 -7.83 -10.05
N THR A 129 9.08 -8.94 -9.93
CA THR A 129 8.94 -9.66 -8.66
C THR A 129 9.13 -11.17 -8.80
N SER A 130 9.60 -11.81 -7.73
CA SER A 130 9.72 -13.28 -7.65
C SER A 130 8.39 -14.00 -7.49
N THR A 131 7.30 -13.31 -7.11
CA THR A 131 5.98 -13.91 -6.88
C THR A 131 4.83 -12.97 -7.24
N VAL A 132 3.69 -13.54 -7.62
CA VAL A 132 2.41 -12.84 -7.72
C VAL A 132 1.89 -12.58 -6.30
N LEU A 133 1.26 -11.43 -6.11
CA LEU A 133 0.62 -11.02 -4.86
C LEU A 133 -0.77 -11.68 -4.77
N GLY A 134 -0.77 -12.95 -4.39
CA GLY A 134 -1.94 -13.83 -4.45
C GLY A 134 -2.81 -13.89 -3.19
N TYR A 135 -2.45 -13.21 -2.10
CA TYR A 135 -3.12 -13.34 -0.80
C TYR A 135 -3.95 -12.09 -0.43
N GLY A 136 -4.46 -11.40 -1.43
CA GLY A 136 -5.35 -10.25 -1.28
C GLY A 136 -4.65 -8.90 -1.13
N GLU A 137 -3.31 -8.84 -1.21
CA GLU A 137 -2.56 -7.58 -1.16
C GLU A 137 -3.02 -6.56 -2.22
N PRO A 138 -3.27 -6.93 -3.50
CA PRO A 138 -3.74 -5.98 -4.50
C PRO A 138 -5.09 -5.34 -4.13
N VAL A 139 -6.01 -6.12 -3.55
CA VAL A 139 -7.33 -5.63 -3.11
C VAL A 139 -7.19 -4.68 -1.91
N ARG A 140 -6.34 -5.01 -0.94
CA ARG A 140 -6.08 -4.15 0.23
C ARG A 140 -5.42 -2.83 -0.18
N LEU A 141 -4.46 -2.86 -1.11
CA LEU A 141 -3.86 -1.65 -1.68
C LEU A 141 -4.91 -0.81 -2.42
N ALA A 142 -5.77 -1.44 -3.22
CA ALA A 142 -6.85 -0.74 -3.92
C ALA A 142 -7.82 -0.09 -2.93
N LYS A 143 -8.16 -0.76 -1.82
CA LYS A 143 -8.96 -0.19 -0.73
C LYS A 143 -8.31 1.07 -0.14
N ALA A 144 -7.02 1.04 0.17
CA ALA A 144 -6.29 2.21 0.66
C ALA A 144 -6.35 3.39 -0.32
N VAL A 145 -6.22 3.11 -1.63
CA VAL A 145 -6.36 4.14 -2.67
C VAL A 145 -7.78 4.68 -2.74
N ILE A 146 -8.82 3.85 -2.64
CA ILE A 146 -10.21 4.33 -2.59
C ILE A 146 -10.46 5.23 -1.39
N THR A 147 -9.95 4.85 -0.21
CA THR A 147 -10.05 5.68 1.00
C THR A 147 -9.32 7.01 0.82
N LEU A 148 -8.14 7.00 0.22
CA LEU A 148 -7.39 8.21 -0.14
C LEU A 148 -8.18 9.09 -1.11
N LEU A 149 -8.79 8.53 -2.16
CA LEU A 149 -9.56 9.28 -3.15
C LEU A 149 -10.83 9.93 -2.56
N ASN A 150 -11.41 9.35 -1.50
CA ASN A 150 -12.54 9.96 -0.79
C ASN A 150 -12.17 11.26 -0.06
N ARG A 151 -10.87 11.54 0.13
CA ARG A 151 -10.42 12.81 0.73
C ARG A 151 -10.60 14.00 -0.21
N GLU A 152 -10.67 13.76 -1.52
CA GLU A 152 -10.81 14.80 -2.56
C GLU A 152 -9.74 15.94 -2.52
N ILE A 153 -8.60 15.71 -1.86
CA ILE A 153 -7.51 16.72 -1.76
C ILE A 153 -6.39 16.52 -2.80
N VAL A 154 -6.26 15.33 -3.39
CA VAL A 154 -5.26 15.09 -4.46
C VAL A 154 -5.85 15.57 -5.79
N PRO A 155 -5.13 16.41 -6.56
CA PRO A 155 -5.64 16.91 -7.84
C PRO A 155 -5.97 15.80 -8.83
N ILE A 156 -7.11 15.92 -9.51
CA ILE A 156 -7.55 14.98 -10.56
C ILE A 156 -6.49 14.77 -11.65
N PRO A 157 -5.78 15.80 -12.16
CA PRO A 157 -4.71 15.59 -13.13
C PRO A 157 -3.62 14.66 -12.63
N TYR A 158 -3.23 14.79 -11.35
CA TYR A 158 -2.24 13.90 -10.75
C TYR A 158 -2.76 12.45 -10.68
N ILE A 159 -4.01 12.25 -10.25
CA ILE A 159 -4.64 10.92 -10.19
C ILE A 159 -4.65 10.28 -11.57
N ASN A 160 -5.01 11.03 -12.62
CA ASN A 160 -5.03 10.54 -13.99
C ASN A 160 -3.62 10.08 -14.43
N SER A 161 -2.61 10.92 -14.25
CA SER A 161 -1.22 10.58 -14.59
C SER A 161 -0.70 9.39 -13.79
N TRP A 162 -1.07 9.28 -12.52
CA TRP A 162 -0.71 8.15 -11.68
C TRP A 162 -1.33 6.84 -12.18
N ILE A 163 -2.62 6.81 -12.55
CA ILE A 163 -3.25 5.60 -13.10
C ILE A 163 -2.69 5.27 -14.48
N ASP A 164 -2.50 6.27 -15.35
CA ASP A 164 -1.91 6.07 -16.67
C ASP A 164 -0.49 5.47 -16.55
N SER A 165 0.29 5.83 -15.52
CA SER A 165 1.61 5.24 -15.28
C SER A 165 1.58 3.72 -15.02
N LEU A 166 0.44 3.17 -14.59
CA LEU A 166 0.27 1.72 -14.37
C LEU A 166 0.03 0.96 -15.69
N SER A 167 -0.27 1.66 -16.79
CA SER A 167 -0.44 1.04 -18.12
C SER A 167 0.89 0.71 -18.82
N GLN A 168 2.01 1.08 -18.21
CA GLN A 168 3.36 0.83 -18.73
C GLN A 168 4.19 0.07 -17.70
N SER A 169 5.16 -0.69 -18.19
CA SER A 169 6.14 -1.37 -17.34
C SER A 169 7.04 -0.40 -16.59
N SER A 170 7.81 -0.91 -15.61
CA SER A 170 8.82 -0.12 -14.90
C SER A 170 9.88 0.54 -15.80
N LYS A 171 10.03 0.07 -17.05
CA LYS A 171 10.94 0.62 -18.06
C LYS A 171 10.27 1.61 -19.03
N GLY A 172 8.99 1.94 -18.82
CA GLY A 172 8.23 2.83 -19.70
C GLY A 172 7.77 2.19 -21.02
N ARG A 173 8.01 0.89 -21.21
CA ARG A 173 7.49 0.13 -22.37
C ARG A 173 6.04 -0.28 -22.14
N ARG A 174 5.23 -0.39 -23.21
CA ARG A 174 3.89 -0.98 -23.11
C ARG A 174 4.02 -2.42 -22.63
N TRP A 175 3.04 -2.92 -21.87
CA TRP A 175 3.06 -4.29 -21.37
C TRP A 175 3.16 -5.36 -22.47
N SER A 176 2.68 -5.05 -23.67
CA SER A 176 2.81 -5.84 -24.90
C SER A 176 4.23 -6.01 -25.42
N GLU A 177 5.08 -5.03 -25.14
CA GLU A 177 6.46 -4.91 -25.64
C GLU A 177 7.49 -5.37 -24.59
N VAL A 178 7.02 -5.83 -23.43
CA VAL A 178 7.90 -6.34 -22.40
C VAL A 178 8.21 -7.80 -22.71
N ASP A 179 9.51 -8.07 -22.89
CA ASP A 179 10.04 -9.43 -23.05
C ASP A 179 9.48 -10.37 -21.97
N ASP A 180 9.37 -11.66 -22.29
CA ASP A 180 8.78 -12.73 -21.46
C ASP A 180 9.60 -13.08 -20.19
N ASN A 181 10.19 -12.06 -19.54
CA ASN A 181 10.83 -12.18 -18.23
C ASN A 181 9.76 -12.49 -17.16
N PRO A 182 9.87 -13.62 -16.42
CA PRO A 182 8.90 -14.00 -15.41
C PRO A 182 8.63 -12.92 -14.36
N GLY A 183 9.64 -12.12 -14.02
CA GLY A 183 9.49 -11.03 -13.06
C GLY A 183 8.55 -9.93 -13.52
N ASP A 184 8.66 -9.54 -14.80
CA ASP A 184 7.82 -8.52 -15.42
C ASP A 184 6.40 -9.05 -15.66
N VAL A 185 6.24 -10.31 -16.07
CA VAL A 185 4.93 -10.95 -16.23
C VAL A 185 4.15 -10.95 -14.90
N ARG A 186 4.82 -11.30 -13.79
CA ARG A 186 4.18 -11.25 -12.45
C ARG A 186 3.84 -9.83 -12.03
N ALA A 187 4.68 -8.84 -12.35
CA ALA A 187 4.38 -7.44 -12.10
C ALA A 187 3.13 -6.99 -12.87
N ARG A 188 3.03 -7.35 -14.16
CA ARG A 188 1.83 -7.14 -14.99
C ARG A 188 0.59 -7.75 -14.33
N THR A 189 0.67 -9.01 -13.88
CA THR A 189 -0.43 -9.67 -13.16
C THR A 189 -0.85 -8.90 -11.90
N ASN A 190 0.11 -8.45 -11.09
CA ASN A 190 -0.19 -7.67 -9.88
C ASN A 190 -0.90 -6.35 -10.19
N VAL A 191 -0.46 -5.65 -11.25
CA VAL A 191 -1.11 -4.43 -11.73
C VAL A 191 -2.53 -4.72 -12.19
N THR A 192 -2.74 -5.78 -12.98
CA THR A 192 -4.06 -6.19 -13.44
C THR A 192 -5.00 -6.50 -12.27
N LEU A 193 -4.55 -7.29 -11.28
CA LEU A 193 -5.32 -7.59 -10.08
C LEU A 193 -5.67 -6.32 -9.29
N PHE A 194 -4.71 -5.42 -9.12
CA PHE A 194 -4.91 -4.14 -8.43
C PHE A 194 -5.92 -3.24 -9.15
N LEU A 195 -5.76 -3.03 -10.45
CA LEU A 195 -6.65 -2.17 -11.24
C LEU A 195 -8.07 -2.76 -11.30
N SER A 196 -8.18 -4.09 -11.40
CA SER A 196 -9.47 -4.78 -11.38
C SER A 196 -10.19 -4.55 -10.04
N ALA A 197 -9.47 -4.72 -8.93
CA ALA A 197 -9.99 -4.43 -7.60
C ALA A 197 -10.37 -2.94 -7.44
N LEU A 198 -9.55 -2.02 -7.95
CA LEU A 198 -9.82 -0.59 -7.91
C LEU A 198 -11.14 -0.25 -8.64
N VAL A 199 -11.33 -0.76 -9.87
CA VAL A 199 -12.58 -0.58 -10.63
C VAL A 199 -13.78 -1.12 -9.85
N ILE A 200 -13.70 -2.33 -9.31
CA ILE A 200 -14.81 -2.93 -8.55
C ILE A 200 -15.15 -2.07 -7.33
N LEU A 201 -14.15 -1.67 -6.54
CA LEU A 201 -14.36 -0.90 -5.31
C LEU A 201 -14.90 0.52 -5.58
N THR A 202 -14.56 1.15 -6.70
CA THR A 202 -15.18 2.44 -7.07
C THR A 202 -16.68 2.35 -7.32
N ARG A 203 -17.18 1.21 -7.83
CA ARG A 203 -18.60 1.00 -8.16
C ARG A 203 -19.47 0.70 -6.95
N VAL A 204 -18.91 0.07 -5.92
CA VAL A 204 -19.65 -0.35 -4.72
C VAL A 204 -19.84 0.79 -3.70
N LYS A 205 -18.93 1.77 -3.64
CA LYS A 205 -18.89 2.78 -2.56
C LYS A 205 -19.47 4.16 -2.90
N GLY A 206 -20.38 4.26 -3.88
CA GLY A 206 -20.93 5.55 -4.37
C GLY A 206 -19.87 6.44 -5.06
N ALA A 207 -20.27 7.28 -6.02
CA ALA A 207 -19.31 8.00 -6.87
C ALA A 207 -19.14 9.47 -6.47
N HIS A 208 -17.98 9.80 -5.89
CA HIS A 208 -17.41 11.16 -5.91
C HIS A 208 -16.65 11.37 -7.23
N LYS A 209 -16.41 12.63 -7.64
CA LYS A 209 -15.75 12.95 -8.93
C LYS A 209 -14.41 12.23 -9.10
N SER A 210 -13.59 12.20 -8.05
CA SER A 210 -12.29 11.51 -8.04
C SER A 210 -12.40 9.99 -8.23
N LYS A 211 -13.40 9.35 -7.61
CA LYS A 211 -13.63 7.89 -7.75
C LYS A 211 -14.14 7.53 -9.14
N ALA A 212 -15.10 8.29 -9.68
CA ALA A 212 -15.62 8.08 -11.03
C ALA A 212 -14.49 8.21 -12.07
N ARG A 213 -13.64 9.23 -11.92
CA ARG A 213 -12.50 9.44 -12.79
C ARG A 213 -11.46 8.32 -12.68
N ALA A 214 -11.15 7.89 -11.45
CA ALA A 214 -10.24 6.77 -11.22
C ALA A 214 -10.75 5.47 -11.86
N ALA A 215 -12.06 5.19 -11.78
CA ALA A 215 -12.67 4.03 -12.43
C ALA A 215 -12.49 4.07 -13.95
N GLN A 216 -12.74 5.22 -14.57
CA GLN A 216 -12.60 5.43 -16.01
C GLN A 216 -11.15 5.18 -16.47
N PHE A 217 -10.18 5.76 -15.78
CA PHE A 217 -8.77 5.61 -16.12
C PHE A 217 -8.26 4.19 -15.84
N ALA A 218 -8.71 3.55 -14.77
CA ALA A 218 -8.34 2.17 -14.46
C ALA A 218 -8.89 1.19 -15.51
N LEU A 219 -10.12 1.40 -15.99
CA LEU A 219 -10.67 0.62 -17.12
C LEU A 219 -9.88 0.84 -18.41
N LYS A 220 -9.50 2.08 -18.72
CA LYS A 220 -8.64 2.39 -19.86
C LYS A 220 -7.29 1.69 -19.74
N ALA A 221 -6.64 1.77 -18.58
CA ALA A 221 -5.35 1.10 -18.33
C ALA A 221 -5.47 -0.43 -18.46
N LEU A 222 -6.55 -1.03 -17.95
CA LEU A 222 -6.81 -2.47 -18.11
C LEU A 222 -6.95 -2.87 -19.58
N ARG A 223 -7.67 -2.10 -20.40
CA ARG A 223 -7.79 -2.36 -21.84
C ARG A 223 -6.42 -2.30 -22.54
N GLN A 224 -5.62 -1.30 -22.22
CA GLN A 224 -4.27 -1.15 -22.75
C GLN A 224 -3.34 -2.32 -22.37
N ILE A 225 -3.54 -2.91 -21.18
CA ILE A 225 -2.82 -4.09 -20.72
C ILE A 225 -3.30 -5.36 -21.44
N SER A 226 -4.59 -5.48 -21.76
CA SER A 226 -5.16 -6.69 -22.37
C SER A 226 -5.06 -6.73 -23.90
N GLU A 227 -5.12 -5.57 -24.56
CA GLU A 227 -5.05 -5.43 -26.02
C GLU A 227 -3.61 -5.43 -26.55
N GLY A 228 -2.65 -5.68 -25.66
CA GLY A 228 -1.23 -5.62 -25.94
C GLY A 228 -0.51 -6.87 -25.46
#